data_AF-A0A519TYF6-F1
#
_entry.id   AF-A0A519TYF6-F1
#
_cell.length_a   1.000
_cell.length_b   1.000
_cell.length_c   1.000
_cell.angle_alpha   90.00
_cell.angle_beta   90.00
_cell.angle_gamma   90.00
#
_symmetry.space_group_name_H-M   'P 1'
#
loop_
_entity.id
_entity.type
_entity.pdbx_description
1 polymer ?
#
loop_
_entity_poly.entity_id
_entity_poly.type
_entity_poly.pdbx_seq_one_letter_code
_entity_poly.pdbx_strand_id
1 'polypeptide(L)'
;MSLQFQSLNHKKMKRITKLTLVLLMIVSSNITKAQEKNMKTAEENYTNWYPGYSSTMEATDPELSSIFKNFAFGETQEYGNLDIKKRIILTMASTIAQHTPSEYRKILYAAFSNGISPLQIKEVLYHAVPYIGMPKVAELIEVANVFLKEKGVKLPLEPQAVVNSQTRLEKGLEIQKSIFGNQIDKLYKSAPADQLHFQRYLSANCFGDYQTRPVFDVKMRELLTFSILISMGGTDAQVKSHVQGNVNVGNDKQTLLAVTTQLLPYIGYPRTLNAVTCINEIIPDKK
;
A
#
# COMPACT_ATOMS: atom_id res chain seq x y z
N MET A 1 -52.15 -51.10 -7.38
CA MET A 1 -51.62 -49.95 -6.61
C MET A 1 -50.16 -49.57 -6.95
N SER A 2 -49.39 -50.37 -7.72
CA SER A 2 -47.96 -50.13 -7.97
C SER A 2 -47.62 -49.14 -9.10
N LEU A 3 -48.43 -49.05 -10.16
CA LEU A 3 -48.14 -48.21 -11.34
C LEU A 3 -48.34 -46.70 -11.11
N GLN A 4 -49.31 -46.30 -10.29
CA GLN A 4 -49.52 -44.88 -9.94
C GLN A 4 -48.40 -44.32 -9.04
N PHE A 5 -47.86 -45.13 -8.13
CA PHE A 5 -46.74 -44.72 -7.26
C PHE A 5 -45.43 -44.50 -8.05
N GLN A 6 -45.13 -45.35 -9.04
CA GLN A 6 -43.96 -45.17 -9.92
C GLN A 6 -44.09 -43.91 -10.79
N SER A 7 -45.28 -43.63 -11.32
CA SER A 7 -45.58 -42.42 -12.11
C SER A 7 -45.43 -41.12 -11.31
N LEU A 8 -45.94 -41.10 -10.06
CA LEU A 8 -45.77 -39.94 -9.18
C LEU A 8 -44.31 -39.70 -8.81
N ASN A 9 -43.53 -40.75 -8.51
CA ASN A 9 -42.10 -40.63 -8.21
C ASN A 9 -41.30 -40.14 -9.42
N HIS A 10 -41.63 -40.59 -10.63
CA HIS A 10 -40.96 -40.15 -11.85
C HIS A 10 -41.26 -38.67 -12.18
N LYS A 11 -42.51 -38.21 -12.02
CA LYS A 11 -42.88 -36.80 -12.17
C LYS A 11 -42.23 -35.91 -11.11
N LYS A 12 -42.17 -36.36 -9.85
CA LYS A 12 -41.53 -35.64 -8.74
C LYS A 12 -40.02 -35.51 -8.97
N MET A 13 -39.37 -36.59 -9.42
CA MET A 13 -37.95 -36.60 -9.76
C MET A 13 -37.63 -35.69 -10.94
N LYS A 14 -38.39 -35.74 -12.04
CA LYS A 14 -38.25 -34.79 -13.17
C LYS A 14 -38.43 -33.33 -12.75
N ARG A 15 -39.34 -33.05 -11.81
CA ARG A 15 -39.58 -31.70 -11.27
C ARG A 15 -38.41 -31.23 -10.40
N ILE A 16 -37.81 -32.12 -9.59
CA ILE A 16 -36.60 -31.84 -8.80
C ILE A 16 -35.42 -31.56 -9.74
N THR A 17 -35.15 -32.41 -10.74
CA THR A 17 -34.05 -32.21 -11.70
C THR A 17 -34.20 -30.89 -12.48
N LYS A 18 -35.42 -30.53 -12.90
CA LYS A 18 -35.70 -29.26 -13.57
C LYS A 18 -35.46 -28.06 -12.65
N LEU A 19 -35.83 -28.16 -11.37
CA LEU A 19 -35.62 -27.09 -10.40
C LEU A 19 -34.12 -26.91 -10.08
N THR A 20 -33.36 -28.01 -9.94
CA THR A 20 -31.90 -27.99 -9.75
C THR A 20 -31.19 -27.38 -10.96
N LEU A 21 -31.58 -27.71 -12.18
CA LEU A 21 -30.99 -27.15 -13.41
C LEU A 21 -31.24 -25.64 -13.54
N VAL A 22 -32.48 -25.20 -13.24
CA VAL A 22 -32.82 -23.76 -13.23
C VAL A 22 -32.03 -23.00 -12.17
N LEU A 23 -31.87 -23.58 -10.97
CA LEU A 23 -31.06 -22.98 -9.91
C LEU A 23 -29.59 -22.86 -10.31
N LEU A 24 -29.01 -23.90 -10.92
CA LEU A 24 -27.64 -23.88 -11.45
C LEU A 24 -27.46 -22.82 -12.55
N MET A 25 -28.42 -22.68 -13.46
CA MET A 25 -28.37 -21.64 -14.50
C MET A 25 -28.47 -20.22 -13.90
N ILE A 26 -29.33 -20.01 -12.90
CA ILE A 26 -29.45 -18.71 -12.21
C ILE A 26 -28.15 -18.39 -11.48
N VAL A 27 -27.60 -19.33 -10.71
CA VAL A 27 -26.31 -19.17 -10.01
C VAL A 27 -25.18 -18.88 -11.01
N SER A 28 -25.07 -19.65 -12.09
CA SER A 28 -24.09 -19.43 -13.15
C SER A 28 -24.26 -18.04 -13.77
N SER A 29 -25.48 -17.62 -14.11
CA SER A 29 -25.75 -16.31 -14.71
C SER A 29 -25.42 -15.14 -13.77
N ASN A 30 -25.64 -15.30 -12.47
CA ASN A 30 -25.31 -14.30 -11.47
C ASN A 30 -23.80 -14.21 -11.23
N ILE A 31 -23.09 -15.35 -11.25
CA ILE A 31 -21.62 -15.40 -11.20
C ILE A 31 -21.05 -14.66 -12.41
N THR A 32 -21.55 -14.92 -13.62
CA THR A 32 -21.09 -14.24 -14.85
C THR A 32 -21.33 -12.73 -14.77
N LYS A 33 -22.50 -12.28 -14.31
CA LYS A 33 -22.79 -10.84 -14.15
C LYS A 33 -21.89 -10.16 -13.10
N ALA A 34 -21.61 -10.83 -12.00
CA ALA A 34 -20.72 -10.30 -10.97
C ALA A 34 -19.27 -10.19 -11.49
N GLN A 35 -18.82 -11.19 -12.24
CA GLN A 35 -17.51 -11.17 -12.91
C GLN A 35 -17.41 -10.05 -13.94
N GLU A 36 -18.42 -9.89 -14.80
CA GLU A 36 -18.49 -8.81 -15.79
C GLU A 36 -18.46 -7.43 -15.13
N LYS A 37 -19.21 -7.25 -14.03
CA LYS A 37 -19.21 -6.00 -13.26
C LYS A 37 -17.83 -5.71 -12.69
N ASN A 38 -17.18 -6.71 -12.07
CA ASN A 38 -15.84 -6.56 -11.50
C ASN A 38 -14.81 -6.17 -12.57
N MET A 39 -14.82 -6.86 -13.72
CA MET A 39 -13.92 -6.55 -14.84
C MET A 39 -14.11 -5.12 -15.36
N LYS A 40 -15.36 -4.65 -15.44
CA LYS A 40 -15.65 -3.27 -15.87
C LYS A 40 -15.12 -2.25 -14.85
N THR A 41 -15.39 -2.43 -13.56
CA THR A 41 -14.87 -1.56 -12.50
C THR A 41 -13.35 -1.55 -12.49
N ALA A 42 -12.72 -2.72 -12.66
CA ALA A 42 -11.27 -2.84 -12.71
C ALA A 42 -10.67 -2.07 -13.89
N GLU A 43 -11.29 -2.15 -15.07
CA GLU A 43 -10.86 -1.40 -16.26
C GLU A 43 -11.01 0.11 -16.07
N GLU A 44 -12.12 0.57 -15.48
CA GLU A 44 -12.35 1.98 -15.17
C GLU A 44 -11.29 2.49 -14.18
N ASN A 45 -11.04 1.77 -13.09
CA ASN A 45 -10.02 2.13 -12.10
C ASN A 45 -8.60 2.08 -12.68
N TYR A 46 -8.28 1.07 -13.49
CA TYR A 46 -6.99 0.98 -14.17
C TYR A 46 -6.78 2.16 -15.12
N THR A 47 -7.79 2.54 -15.90
CA THR A 47 -7.74 3.68 -16.81
C THR A 47 -7.60 5.00 -16.05
N ASN A 48 -8.26 5.14 -14.90
CA ASN A 48 -8.10 6.31 -14.04
C ASN A 48 -6.66 6.44 -13.51
N TRP A 49 -6.01 5.33 -13.18
CA TRP A 49 -4.59 5.35 -12.81
C TRP A 49 -3.69 5.64 -14.00
N TYR A 50 -3.93 5.00 -15.14
CA TYR A 50 -3.01 4.98 -16.27
C TYR A 50 -3.68 5.42 -17.59
N PRO A 51 -4.18 6.66 -17.70
CA PRO A 51 -4.95 7.09 -18.86
C PRO A 51 -4.10 7.10 -20.13
N GLY A 52 -4.40 6.19 -21.08
CA GLY A 52 -3.65 6.08 -22.34
C GLY A 52 -2.29 5.37 -22.23
N TYR A 53 -2.05 4.66 -21.11
CA TYR A 53 -0.87 3.81 -20.97
C TYR A 53 -1.11 2.42 -21.57
N SER A 54 -0.18 1.96 -22.40
CA SER A 54 -0.19 0.58 -22.93
C SER A 54 0.77 -0.28 -22.12
N SER A 55 0.28 -1.36 -21.49
CA SER A 55 1.14 -2.32 -20.80
C SER A 55 1.75 -3.31 -21.80
N THR A 56 3.05 -3.54 -21.71
CA THR A 56 3.70 -4.64 -22.46
C THR A 56 3.22 -6.01 -22.00
N MET A 57 2.86 -6.16 -20.71
CA MET A 57 2.39 -7.41 -20.13
C MET A 57 1.01 -7.82 -20.65
N GLU A 58 0.15 -6.87 -21.03
CA GLU A 58 -1.12 -7.20 -21.71
C GLU A 58 -0.88 -7.85 -23.08
N ALA A 59 0.22 -7.51 -23.75
CA ALA A 59 0.58 -8.10 -25.04
C ALA A 59 1.28 -9.46 -24.90
N THR A 60 2.13 -9.64 -23.89
CA THR A 60 2.94 -10.86 -23.71
C THR A 60 2.27 -11.92 -22.83
N ASP A 61 1.53 -11.49 -21.80
CA ASP A 61 0.96 -12.34 -20.75
C ASP A 61 -0.50 -11.92 -20.41
N PRO A 62 -1.41 -11.93 -21.40
CA PRO A 62 -2.75 -11.33 -21.28
C PRO A 62 -3.61 -11.92 -20.15
N GLU A 63 -3.48 -13.23 -19.89
CA GLU A 63 -4.21 -13.90 -18.80
C GLU A 63 -3.75 -13.38 -17.43
N LEU A 64 -2.43 -13.35 -17.20
CA LEU A 64 -1.87 -12.85 -15.95
C LEU A 64 -2.20 -11.36 -15.77
N SER A 65 -2.13 -10.58 -16.84
CA SER A 65 -2.52 -9.17 -16.79
C SER A 65 -3.98 -8.97 -16.41
N SER A 66 -4.89 -9.78 -16.97
CA SER A 66 -6.31 -9.76 -16.59
C SER A 66 -6.53 -10.14 -15.13
N ILE A 67 -5.89 -11.23 -14.66
CA ILE A 67 -5.96 -11.67 -13.25
C ILE A 67 -5.49 -10.55 -12.32
N PHE A 68 -4.31 -10.00 -12.59
CA PHE A 68 -3.74 -8.93 -11.77
C PHE A 68 -4.62 -7.68 -11.80
N LYS A 69 -5.09 -7.26 -12.98
CA LYS A 69 -5.92 -6.06 -13.14
C LYS A 69 -7.23 -6.18 -12.39
N ASN A 70 -7.97 -7.28 -12.59
CA ASN A 70 -9.25 -7.52 -11.92
C ASN A 70 -9.09 -7.53 -10.39
N PHE A 71 -8.01 -8.12 -9.89
CA PHE A 71 -7.76 -8.16 -8.46
C PHE A 71 -7.31 -6.79 -7.91
N ALA A 72 -6.29 -6.16 -8.51
CA ALA A 72 -5.65 -4.95 -8.00
C ALA A 72 -6.45 -3.65 -8.21
N PHE A 73 -7.32 -3.62 -9.21
CA PHE A 73 -8.13 -2.45 -9.57
C PHE A 73 -9.63 -2.69 -9.40
N GLY A 74 -10.09 -3.94 -9.31
CA GLY A 74 -11.45 -4.28 -8.95
C GLY A 74 -11.56 -4.61 -7.46
N GLU A 75 -11.30 -5.86 -7.11
CA GLU A 75 -11.60 -6.45 -5.80
C GLU A 75 -10.95 -5.71 -4.62
N THR A 76 -9.64 -5.44 -4.68
CA THR A 76 -8.94 -4.80 -3.55
C THR A 76 -9.34 -3.34 -3.36
N GLN A 77 -9.87 -2.68 -4.41
CA GLN A 77 -10.32 -1.29 -4.32
C GLN A 77 -11.74 -1.16 -3.77
N GLU A 78 -12.52 -2.24 -3.72
CA GLU A 78 -13.82 -2.27 -3.02
C GLU A 78 -13.65 -2.19 -1.50
N TYR A 79 -12.48 -2.58 -0.97
CA TYR A 79 -12.21 -2.55 0.45
C TYR A 79 -11.56 -1.24 0.90
N GLY A 80 -12.14 -0.63 1.95
CA GLY A 80 -11.63 0.57 2.59
C GLY A 80 -11.86 1.85 1.77
N ASN A 81 -11.65 3.00 2.42
CA ASN A 81 -11.87 4.30 1.80
C ASN A 81 -10.54 5.02 1.56
N LEU A 82 -9.82 4.61 0.50
CA LEU A 82 -8.62 5.30 0.02
C LEU A 82 -8.91 6.00 -1.31
N ASP A 83 -8.69 7.30 -1.36
CA ASP A 83 -8.73 8.05 -2.62
C ASP A 83 -7.59 7.62 -3.56
N ILE A 84 -7.76 7.90 -4.85
CA ILE A 84 -6.81 7.49 -5.90
C ILE A 84 -5.38 7.98 -5.65
N LYS A 85 -5.20 9.21 -5.13
CA LYS A 85 -3.86 9.75 -4.86
C LYS A 85 -3.19 9.00 -3.71
N LYS A 86 -3.93 8.71 -2.64
CA LYS A 86 -3.41 7.88 -1.53
C LYS A 86 -3.05 6.49 -2.01
N ARG A 87 -3.90 5.82 -2.79
CA ARG A 87 -3.57 4.49 -3.33
C ARG A 87 -2.29 4.51 -4.15
N ILE A 88 -2.14 5.48 -5.06
CA ILE A 88 -0.93 5.62 -5.88
C ILE A 88 0.31 5.89 -5.03
N ILE A 89 0.25 6.81 -4.07
CA ILE A 89 1.41 7.16 -3.22
C ILE A 89 1.85 5.98 -2.34
N LEU A 90 0.90 5.24 -1.77
CA LEU A 90 1.20 4.07 -0.92
C LEU A 90 1.73 2.89 -1.74
N THR A 91 1.19 2.67 -2.95
CA THR A 91 1.76 1.71 -3.90
C THR A 91 3.15 2.15 -4.37
N MET A 92 3.39 3.46 -4.57
CA MET A 92 4.73 4.00 -4.88
C MET A 92 5.74 3.65 -3.80
N ALA A 93 5.42 3.93 -2.54
CA ALA A 93 6.23 3.54 -1.39
C ALA A 93 6.54 2.03 -1.37
N SER A 94 5.56 1.19 -1.71
CA SER A 94 5.76 -0.26 -1.85
C SER A 94 6.73 -0.63 -2.97
N THR A 95 6.57 -0.09 -4.18
CA THR A 95 7.47 -0.37 -5.31
C THR A 95 8.91 0.08 -5.06
N ILE A 96 9.08 1.20 -4.33
CA ILE A 96 10.39 1.69 -3.86
C ILE A 96 10.98 0.70 -2.86
N ALA A 97 10.20 0.25 -1.88
CA ALA A 97 10.65 -0.69 -0.86
C ALA A 97 11.08 -2.04 -1.44
N GLN A 98 10.36 -2.53 -2.44
CA GLN A 98 10.68 -3.75 -3.17
C GLN A 98 11.84 -3.59 -4.17
N HIS A 99 12.26 -2.35 -4.44
CA HIS A 99 13.30 -2.02 -5.41
C HIS A 99 12.97 -2.57 -6.81
N THR A 100 11.84 -2.12 -7.36
CA THR A 100 11.30 -2.57 -8.67
C THR A 100 11.26 -1.41 -9.68
N PRO A 101 12.38 -1.07 -10.36
CA PRO A 101 12.47 0.12 -11.23
C PRO A 101 11.40 0.22 -12.31
N SER A 102 11.08 -0.89 -12.98
CA SER A 102 10.06 -0.92 -14.05
C SER A 102 8.66 -0.60 -13.52
N GLU A 103 8.27 -1.23 -12.40
CA GLU A 103 6.96 -0.99 -11.79
C GLU A 103 6.92 0.41 -11.15
N TYR A 104 8.00 0.86 -10.51
CA TYR A 104 8.12 2.22 -10.03
C TYR A 104 7.93 3.25 -11.16
N ARG A 105 8.53 3.05 -12.33
CA ARG A 105 8.34 3.92 -13.50
C ARG A 105 6.89 3.92 -13.98
N LYS A 106 6.20 2.78 -13.94
CA LYS A 106 4.77 2.71 -14.20
C LYS A 106 3.99 3.55 -13.18
N ILE A 107 4.29 3.43 -11.88
CA ILE A 107 3.65 4.23 -10.83
C ILE A 107 3.93 5.73 -10.97
N LEU A 108 5.11 6.14 -11.45
CA LEU A 108 5.38 7.55 -11.79
C LEU A 108 4.41 8.09 -12.84
N TYR A 109 4.07 7.27 -13.85
CA TYR A 109 3.04 7.62 -14.84
C TYR A 109 1.69 7.86 -14.16
N ALA A 110 1.26 6.94 -13.29
CA ALA A 110 0.00 7.11 -12.58
C ALA A 110 0.00 8.35 -11.68
N ALA A 111 1.09 8.57 -10.96
CA ALA A 111 1.24 9.72 -10.08
C ALA A 111 1.11 11.04 -10.83
N PHE A 112 1.83 11.19 -11.94
CA PHE A 112 1.79 12.40 -12.75
C PHE A 112 0.40 12.62 -13.37
N SER A 113 -0.23 11.56 -13.88
CA SER A 113 -1.55 11.62 -14.50
C SER A 113 -2.66 11.98 -13.50
N ASN A 114 -2.45 11.68 -12.22
CA ASN A 114 -3.39 11.97 -11.14
C ASN A 114 -3.00 13.20 -10.30
N GLY A 115 -2.12 14.05 -10.83
CA GLY A 115 -1.77 15.32 -10.19
C GLY A 115 -1.07 15.16 -8.84
N ILE A 116 -0.25 14.13 -8.68
CA ILE A 116 0.74 14.03 -7.60
C ILE A 116 1.99 14.79 -8.08
N SER A 117 2.44 15.75 -7.28
CA SER A 117 3.48 16.67 -7.72
C SER A 117 4.86 16.00 -7.80
N PRO A 118 5.79 16.54 -8.62
CA PRO A 118 7.19 16.11 -8.61
C PRO A 118 7.82 16.13 -7.21
N LEU A 119 7.40 17.09 -6.38
CA LEU A 119 7.88 17.21 -5.01
C LEU A 119 7.37 16.06 -4.13
N GLN A 120 6.09 15.69 -4.24
CA GLN A 120 5.54 14.53 -3.53
C GLN A 120 6.22 13.23 -3.97
N ILE A 121 6.47 13.04 -5.28
CA ILE A 121 7.21 11.89 -5.81
C ILE A 121 8.60 11.79 -5.18
N LYS A 122 9.37 12.88 -5.21
CA LYS A 122 10.71 12.92 -4.62
C LYS A 122 10.68 12.72 -3.11
N GLU A 123 9.65 13.20 -2.43
CA GLU A 123 9.52 13.04 -1.00
C GLU A 123 9.28 11.57 -0.60
N VAL A 124 8.52 10.79 -1.36
CA VAL A 124 8.36 9.34 -1.08
C VAL A 124 9.71 8.62 -1.16
N LEU A 125 10.55 8.96 -2.16
CA LEU A 125 11.92 8.44 -2.27
C LEU A 125 12.79 8.83 -1.08
N TYR A 126 12.77 10.10 -0.68
CA TYR A 126 13.58 10.59 0.44
C TYR A 126 13.13 9.97 1.77
N HIS A 127 11.82 9.84 1.96
CA HIS A 127 11.23 9.18 3.12
C HIS A 127 11.64 7.70 3.23
N ALA A 128 11.93 7.04 2.10
CA ALA A 128 12.37 5.64 2.12
C ALA A 128 13.83 5.43 2.55
N VAL A 129 14.69 6.45 2.52
CA VAL A 129 16.14 6.30 2.81
C VAL A 129 16.41 5.65 4.17
N PRO A 130 15.78 6.06 5.30
CA PRO A 130 16.02 5.43 6.60
C PRO A 130 15.64 3.95 6.67
N TYR A 131 14.80 3.47 5.76
CA TYR A 131 14.24 2.12 5.80
C TYR A 131 14.97 1.17 4.84
N ILE A 132 15.26 1.63 3.61
CA ILE A 132 15.85 0.77 2.57
C ILE A 132 17.29 1.13 2.20
N GLY A 133 17.82 2.21 2.78
CA GLY A 133 19.18 2.67 2.55
C GLY A 133 19.36 3.49 1.27
N MET A 134 20.39 4.33 1.28
CA MET A 134 20.69 5.25 0.18
C MET A 134 20.97 4.57 -1.18
N PRO A 135 21.66 3.41 -1.28
CA PRO A 135 21.96 2.82 -2.59
C PRO A 135 20.70 2.51 -3.42
N LYS A 136 19.68 1.89 -2.81
CA LYS A 136 18.40 1.58 -3.45
C LYS A 136 17.64 2.84 -3.85
N VAL A 137 17.65 3.85 -2.97
CA VAL A 137 16.98 5.12 -3.26
C VAL A 137 17.69 5.89 -4.38
N ALA A 138 19.02 5.86 -4.43
CA ALA A 138 19.81 6.55 -5.46
C ALA A 138 19.49 6.04 -6.87
N GLU A 139 19.36 4.73 -7.05
CA GLU A 139 18.97 4.13 -8.33
C GLU A 139 17.57 4.62 -8.77
N LEU A 140 16.59 4.58 -7.86
CA LEU A 140 15.23 5.02 -8.16
C LEU A 140 15.10 6.54 -8.31
N ILE A 141 16.01 7.32 -7.72
CA ILE A 141 16.13 8.76 -7.97
C ILE A 141 16.43 9.02 -9.44
N GLU A 142 17.30 8.23 -10.07
CA GLU A 142 17.62 8.38 -11.50
C GLU A 142 16.43 8.03 -12.39
N VAL A 143 15.71 6.94 -12.07
CA VAL A 143 14.45 6.59 -12.77
C VAL A 143 13.45 7.74 -12.71
N ALA A 144 13.29 8.34 -11.52
CA ALA A 144 12.41 9.50 -11.34
C ALA A 144 12.92 10.75 -12.07
N ASN A 145 14.24 11.01 -12.07
CA ASN A 145 14.83 12.16 -12.76
C ASN A 145 14.60 12.09 -14.26
N VAL A 146 14.83 10.92 -14.87
CA VAL A 146 14.58 10.69 -16.30
C VAL A 146 13.10 10.93 -16.60
N PHE A 147 12.20 10.30 -15.85
CA PHE A 147 10.75 10.48 -16.02
C PHE A 147 10.32 11.96 -15.90
N LEU A 148 10.77 12.66 -14.86
CA LEU A 148 10.39 14.06 -14.64
C LEU A 148 10.90 14.98 -15.76
N LYS A 149 12.11 14.75 -16.27
CA LYS A 149 12.66 15.48 -17.43
C LYS A 149 11.84 15.22 -18.70
N GLU A 150 11.44 13.97 -18.96
CA GLU A 150 10.54 13.62 -20.08
C GLU A 150 9.19 14.34 -19.98
N LYS A 151 8.72 14.62 -18.75
CA LYS A 151 7.51 15.41 -18.49
C LYS A 151 7.75 16.93 -18.43
N GLY A 152 8.94 17.41 -18.81
CA GLY A 152 9.27 18.82 -18.87
C GLY A 152 9.51 19.48 -17.50
N VAL A 153 9.70 18.71 -16.44
CA VAL A 153 9.98 19.24 -15.10
C VAL A 153 11.46 19.62 -14.99
N LYS A 154 11.72 20.89 -14.63
CA LYS A 154 13.07 21.39 -14.36
C LYS A 154 13.58 20.86 -13.02
N LEU A 155 14.83 20.42 -12.99
CA LEU A 155 15.54 19.96 -11.78
C LEU A 155 16.76 20.87 -11.51
N PRO A 156 17.20 21.06 -10.25
CA PRO A 156 16.63 20.48 -9.02
C PRO A 156 15.29 21.08 -8.63
N LEU A 157 14.51 20.35 -7.83
CA LEU A 157 13.30 20.87 -7.18
C LEU A 157 13.68 21.75 -5.97
N GLU A 158 12.75 22.57 -5.52
CA GLU A 158 12.95 23.44 -4.36
C GLU A 158 13.26 22.64 -3.07
N PRO A 159 14.28 23.05 -2.27
CA PRO A 159 14.59 22.42 -1.00
C PRO A 159 13.41 22.45 -0.02
N GLN A 160 13.22 21.36 0.73
CA GLN A 160 12.18 21.25 1.78
C GLN A 160 12.75 20.96 3.17
N ALA A 161 14.07 21.09 3.35
CA ALA A 161 14.69 20.91 4.65
C ALA A 161 14.28 22.08 5.58
N VAL A 162 13.85 21.75 6.79
CA VAL A 162 13.48 22.72 7.83
C VAL A 162 14.42 22.66 9.05
N VAL A 163 15.45 21.83 8.96
CA VAL A 163 16.47 21.62 10.00
C VAL A 163 17.88 21.69 9.39
N ASN A 164 18.88 21.84 10.26
CA ASN A 164 20.30 21.75 9.92
C ASN A 164 21.04 20.82 10.90
N SER A 165 22.36 20.70 10.81
CA SER A 165 23.14 19.79 11.66
C SER A 165 23.04 20.12 13.15
N GLN A 166 22.78 21.37 13.51
CA GLN A 166 22.60 21.81 14.90
C GLN A 166 21.17 21.52 15.41
N THR A 167 20.14 21.70 14.59
CA THR A 167 18.72 21.64 15.02
C THR A 167 18.04 20.29 14.79
N ARG A 168 18.59 19.44 13.91
CA ARG A 168 17.97 18.16 13.52
C ARG A 168 17.72 17.18 14.68
N LEU A 169 18.58 17.16 15.69
CA LEU A 169 18.40 16.26 16.84
C LEU A 169 17.20 16.69 17.68
N GLU A 170 17.12 17.96 18.03
CA GLU A 170 16.04 18.52 18.85
C GLU A 170 14.69 18.38 18.13
N LYS A 171 14.62 18.84 16.88
CA LYS A 171 13.38 18.77 16.08
C LYS A 171 12.98 17.35 15.74
N GLY A 172 13.95 16.48 15.51
CA GLY A 172 13.72 15.05 15.34
C GLY A 172 13.16 14.37 16.60
N LEU A 173 13.67 14.71 17.79
CA LEU A 173 13.12 14.23 19.05
C LEU A 173 11.70 14.74 19.29
N GLU A 174 11.41 15.99 18.97
CA GLU A 174 10.08 16.59 19.09
C GLU A 174 9.04 15.78 18.30
N ILE A 175 9.28 15.58 17.00
CA ILE A 175 8.36 14.81 16.15
C ILE A 175 8.31 13.34 16.56
N GLN A 176 9.45 12.71 16.89
CA GLN A 176 9.49 11.31 17.32
C GLN A 176 8.66 11.09 18.60
N LYS A 177 8.77 12.00 19.57
CA LYS A 177 7.97 11.95 20.81
C LYS A 177 6.49 12.25 20.56
N SER A 178 6.16 13.11 19.60
CA SER A 178 4.76 13.35 19.23
C SER A 178 4.07 12.09 18.70
N ILE A 179 4.82 11.17 18.07
CA ILE A 179 4.30 9.91 17.51
C ILE A 179 4.34 8.79 18.55
N PHE A 180 5.45 8.64 19.27
CA PHE A 180 5.73 7.45 20.11
C PHE A 180 5.67 7.72 21.62
N GLY A 181 5.52 8.97 22.03
CA GLY A 181 5.41 9.37 23.43
C GLY A 181 6.66 9.06 24.27
N ASN A 182 6.43 8.84 25.57
CA ASN A 182 7.49 8.71 26.59
C ASN A 182 8.37 7.46 26.43
N GLN A 183 8.03 6.53 25.53
CA GLN A 183 8.86 5.35 25.28
C GLN A 183 10.24 5.75 24.71
N ILE A 184 10.32 6.89 24.01
CA ILE A 184 11.58 7.41 23.47
C ILE A 184 12.57 7.74 24.60
N ASP A 185 12.10 8.37 25.67
CA ASP A 185 12.96 8.66 26.83
C ASP A 185 13.44 7.39 27.52
N LYS A 186 12.61 6.34 27.55
CA LYS A 186 13.01 5.04 28.10
C LYS A 186 14.10 4.41 27.23
N LEU A 187 13.95 4.40 25.91
CA LEU A 187 14.95 3.88 24.97
C LEU A 187 16.31 4.58 25.11
N TYR A 188 16.32 5.90 25.28
CA TYR A 188 17.55 6.64 25.53
C TYR A 188 18.20 6.27 26.87
N LYS A 189 17.41 6.16 27.94
CA LYS A 189 17.91 5.82 29.28
C LYS A 189 18.41 4.39 29.39
N SER A 190 17.77 3.45 28.67
CA SER A 190 18.11 2.02 28.73
C SER A 190 19.14 1.59 27.69
N ALA A 191 19.49 2.45 26.73
CA ALA A 191 20.48 2.12 25.71
C ALA A 191 21.86 1.95 26.35
N PRO A 192 22.56 0.83 26.10
CA PRO A 192 23.98 0.69 26.42
C PRO A 192 24.79 1.86 25.86
N ALA A 193 25.83 2.29 26.58
CA ALA A 193 26.60 3.48 26.22
C ALA A 193 27.21 3.41 24.81
N ASP A 194 27.67 2.22 24.42
CA ASP A 194 28.22 1.91 23.09
C ASP A 194 27.14 1.86 21.99
N GLN A 195 25.86 1.80 22.32
CA GLN A 195 24.73 1.73 21.38
C GLN A 195 23.89 3.03 21.35
N LEU A 196 24.08 3.95 22.30
CA LEU A 196 23.33 5.20 22.41
C LEU A 196 23.37 6.04 21.14
N HIS A 197 24.45 5.94 20.37
CA HIS A 197 24.59 6.63 19.09
C HIS A 197 23.49 6.23 18.08
N PHE A 198 22.99 4.99 18.10
CA PHE A 198 21.86 4.59 17.25
C PHE A 198 20.57 5.33 17.61
N GLN A 199 20.30 5.56 18.90
CA GLN A 199 19.14 6.34 19.32
C GLN A 199 19.28 7.80 18.84
N ARG A 200 20.48 8.37 18.98
CA ARG A 200 20.78 9.73 18.50
C ARG A 200 20.66 9.85 16.99
N TYR A 201 21.14 8.87 16.23
CA TYR A 201 21.03 8.85 14.77
C TYR A 201 19.59 8.64 14.32
N LEU A 202 18.82 7.80 15.01
CA LEU A 202 17.40 7.64 14.73
C LEU A 202 16.67 8.97 14.90
N SER A 203 16.82 9.65 16.04
CA SER A 203 16.18 10.94 16.27
C SER A 203 16.70 12.02 15.32
N ALA A 204 18.02 12.16 15.17
CA ALA A 204 18.60 13.24 14.40
C ALA A 204 18.52 13.04 12.89
N ASN A 205 18.84 11.84 12.37
CA ASN A 205 18.83 11.58 10.93
C ASN A 205 17.43 11.18 10.46
N CYS A 206 16.88 10.08 10.96
CA CYS A 206 15.60 9.55 10.48
C CYS A 206 14.47 10.57 10.74
N PHE A 207 14.26 10.93 12.01
CA PHE A 207 13.18 11.86 12.34
C PHE A 207 13.52 13.30 11.96
N GLY A 208 14.73 13.77 12.29
CA GLY A 208 15.19 15.12 12.00
C GLY A 208 15.26 15.43 10.50
N ASP A 209 16.14 14.78 9.74
CA ASP A 209 16.38 15.14 8.34
C ASP A 209 15.21 14.74 7.41
N TYR A 210 14.53 13.62 7.68
CA TYR A 210 13.49 13.09 6.78
C TYR A 210 12.06 13.33 7.25
N GLN A 211 11.73 13.07 8.52
CA GLN A 211 10.34 13.15 8.98
C GLN A 211 9.84 14.58 9.23
N THR A 212 10.71 15.53 9.54
CA THR A 212 10.30 16.94 9.75
C THR A 212 9.93 17.69 8.47
N ARG A 213 10.24 17.14 7.29
CA ARG A 213 10.02 17.81 6.01
C ARG A 213 8.51 18.02 5.77
N PRO A 214 8.07 19.19 5.27
CA PRO A 214 6.65 19.58 5.32
C PRO A 214 5.78 19.07 4.16
N VAL A 215 6.33 18.31 3.22
CA VAL A 215 5.60 17.88 1.99
C VAL A 215 4.42 16.94 2.31
N PHE A 216 4.56 16.12 3.35
CA PHE A 216 3.52 15.24 3.87
C PHE A 216 3.35 15.50 5.37
N ASP A 217 2.11 15.48 5.83
CA ASP A 217 1.79 15.53 7.25
C ASP A 217 2.19 14.23 7.97
N VAL A 218 2.17 14.26 9.30
CA VAL A 218 2.60 13.12 10.12
C VAL A 218 1.72 11.89 9.88
N LYS A 219 0.42 12.06 9.63
CA LYS A 219 -0.49 10.94 9.34
C LYS A 219 -0.09 10.22 8.06
N MET A 220 0.18 10.97 6.99
CA MET A 220 0.59 10.39 5.71
C MET A 220 2.00 9.79 5.81
N ARG A 221 2.91 10.40 6.58
CA ARG A 221 4.25 9.85 6.83
C ARG A 221 4.22 8.49 7.53
N GLU A 222 3.37 8.33 8.54
CA GLU A 222 3.22 7.03 9.21
C GLU A 222 2.58 5.97 8.30
N LEU A 223 1.69 6.35 7.37
CA LEU A 223 1.17 5.43 6.35
C LEU A 223 2.25 5.04 5.32
N LEU A 224 3.07 5.99 4.88
CA LEU A 224 4.21 5.73 3.99
C LEU A 224 5.20 4.76 4.64
N THR A 225 5.56 5.02 5.90
CA THR A 225 6.43 4.14 6.68
C THR A 225 5.83 2.74 6.81
N PHE A 226 4.54 2.64 7.16
CA PHE A 226 3.84 1.37 7.25
C PHE A 226 3.87 0.62 5.91
N SER A 227 3.56 1.29 4.79
CA SER A 227 3.64 0.71 3.44
C SER A 227 5.03 0.20 3.09
N ILE A 228 6.09 0.93 3.44
CA ILE A 228 7.48 0.51 3.19
C ILE A 228 7.81 -0.74 4.00
N LEU A 229 7.54 -0.73 5.32
CA LEU A 229 7.92 -1.81 6.22
C LEU A 229 7.23 -3.14 5.85
N ILE A 230 5.92 -3.11 5.59
CA ILE A 230 5.21 -4.34 5.19
C ILE A 230 5.67 -4.85 3.82
N SER A 231 6.10 -3.94 2.93
CA SER A 231 6.62 -4.30 1.61
C SER A 231 8.04 -4.87 1.65
N MET A 232 8.86 -4.49 2.63
CA MET A 232 10.17 -5.12 2.85
C MET A 232 10.01 -6.57 3.34
N GLY A 233 9.13 -6.79 4.32
CA GLY A 233 9.07 -8.02 5.11
C GLY A 233 10.23 -8.13 6.11
N GLY A 234 10.14 -9.07 7.06
CA GLY A 234 11.18 -9.32 8.06
C GLY A 234 11.44 -8.17 9.05
N THR A 235 10.51 -7.23 9.15
CA THR A 235 10.58 -6.03 10.00
C THR A 235 9.40 -5.97 10.97
N ASP A 236 8.88 -7.12 11.39
CA ASP A 236 7.62 -7.25 12.14
C ASP A 236 7.63 -6.44 13.44
N ALA A 237 8.78 -6.30 14.12
CA ALA A 237 8.92 -5.43 15.30
C ALA A 237 8.70 -3.94 14.98
N GLN A 238 9.23 -3.48 13.84
CA GLN A 238 9.03 -2.12 13.35
C GLN A 238 7.60 -1.93 12.84
N VAL A 239 7.03 -2.94 12.16
CA VAL A 239 5.61 -2.92 11.75
C VAL A 239 4.72 -2.73 12.98
N LYS A 240 4.89 -3.50 14.05
CA LYS A 240 4.12 -3.33 15.30
C LYS A 240 4.28 -1.93 15.90
N SER A 241 5.52 -1.42 15.94
CA SER A 241 5.80 -0.07 16.44
C SER A 241 5.08 1.00 15.61
N HIS A 242 5.08 0.89 14.28
CA HIS A 242 4.43 1.85 13.38
C HIS A 242 2.92 1.63 13.23
N VAL A 243 2.37 0.45 13.56
CA VAL A 243 0.93 0.31 13.78
C VAL A 243 0.51 1.17 14.98
N GLN A 244 1.25 1.09 16.10
CA GLN A 244 0.98 1.95 17.25
C GLN A 244 1.21 3.45 16.93
N GLY A 245 2.27 3.77 16.18
CA GLY A 245 2.52 5.13 15.69
C GLY A 245 1.35 5.68 14.87
N ASN A 246 0.85 4.89 13.92
CA ASN A 246 -0.33 5.23 13.12
C ASN A 246 -1.57 5.52 13.99
N VAL A 247 -1.84 4.70 15.00
CA VAL A 247 -2.95 4.94 15.95
C VAL A 247 -2.78 6.25 16.69
N ASN A 248 -1.57 6.52 17.20
CA ASN A 248 -1.28 7.73 17.97
C ASN A 248 -1.45 9.01 17.14
N VAL A 249 -1.19 8.95 15.83
CA VAL A 249 -1.39 10.07 14.91
C VAL A 249 -2.80 10.09 14.31
N GLY A 250 -3.66 9.14 14.67
CA GLY A 250 -5.08 9.12 14.31
C GLY A 250 -5.41 8.45 12.98
N ASN A 251 -4.57 7.54 12.49
CA ASN A 251 -4.94 6.53 11.50
C ASN A 251 -5.48 5.29 12.23
N ASP A 252 -6.68 4.85 11.85
CA ASP A 252 -7.36 3.75 12.54
C ASP A 252 -7.06 2.37 11.93
N LYS A 253 -7.55 1.33 12.61
CA LYS A 253 -7.42 -0.06 12.14
C LYS A 253 -7.93 -0.25 10.72
N GLN A 254 -9.05 0.38 10.37
CA GLN A 254 -9.66 0.24 9.04
C GLN A 254 -8.79 0.88 7.96
N THR A 255 -8.14 2.00 8.25
CA THR A 255 -7.16 2.63 7.36
C THR A 255 -5.97 1.69 7.13
N LEU A 256 -5.41 1.10 8.19
CA LEU A 256 -4.27 0.17 8.07
C LEU A 256 -4.61 -1.11 7.32
N LEU A 257 -5.82 -1.66 7.53
CA LEU A 257 -6.33 -2.78 6.75
C LEU A 257 -6.53 -2.38 5.28
N ALA A 258 -7.07 -1.19 5.01
CA ALA A 258 -7.23 -0.68 3.65
C ALA A 258 -5.89 -0.54 2.91
N VAL A 259 -4.85 -0.03 3.59
CA VAL A 259 -3.49 0.03 3.03
C VAL A 259 -2.94 -1.37 2.79
N THR A 260 -3.12 -2.30 3.73
CA THR A 260 -2.66 -3.68 3.60
C THR A 260 -3.34 -4.38 2.41
N THR A 261 -4.65 -4.19 2.24
CA THR A 261 -5.42 -4.73 1.11
C THR A 261 -5.02 -4.10 -0.22
N GLN A 262 -4.79 -2.78 -0.25
CA GLN A 262 -4.28 -2.09 -1.45
C GLN A 262 -2.93 -2.66 -1.91
N LEU A 263 -2.06 -3.05 -0.96
CA LEU A 263 -0.73 -3.56 -1.27
C LEU A 263 -0.68 -5.08 -1.52
N LEU A 264 -1.74 -5.82 -1.20
CA LEU A 264 -1.81 -7.27 -1.37
C LEU A 264 -1.41 -7.76 -2.77
N PRO A 265 -1.90 -7.18 -3.89
CA PRO A 265 -1.49 -7.61 -5.23
C PRO A 265 0.00 -7.39 -5.50
N TYR A 266 0.63 -6.45 -4.80
CA TYR A 266 2.00 -6.00 -5.05
C TYR A 266 3.03 -6.70 -4.16
N ILE A 267 2.65 -7.12 -2.96
CA ILE A 267 3.59 -7.68 -1.97
C ILE A 267 3.28 -9.13 -1.58
N GLY A 268 2.12 -9.66 -2.01
CA GLY A 268 1.71 -11.04 -1.82
C GLY A 268 1.28 -11.39 -0.38
N TYR A 269 0.69 -12.57 -0.25
CA TYR A 269 0.03 -13.03 0.97
C TYR A 269 0.91 -13.08 2.23
N PRO A 270 2.16 -13.61 2.21
CA PRO A 270 2.93 -13.73 3.45
C PRO A 270 3.16 -12.38 4.14
N ARG A 271 3.52 -11.35 3.37
CA ARG A 271 3.76 -10.00 3.90
C ARG A 271 2.49 -9.35 4.42
N THR A 272 1.38 -9.47 3.69
CA THR A 272 0.10 -8.90 4.13
C THR A 272 -0.47 -9.63 5.35
N LEU A 273 -0.34 -10.95 5.44
CA LEU A 273 -0.84 -11.72 6.58
C LEU A 273 -0.02 -11.43 7.85
N ASN A 274 1.29 -11.23 7.73
CA ASN A 274 2.11 -10.74 8.83
C ASN A 274 1.69 -9.32 9.25
N ALA A 275 1.41 -8.43 8.30
CA ALA A 275 0.91 -7.09 8.58
C ALA A 275 -0.44 -7.12 9.33
N VAL A 276 -1.40 -7.93 8.87
CA VAL A 276 -2.69 -8.14 9.55
C VAL A 276 -2.49 -8.67 10.96
N THR A 277 -1.57 -9.62 11.15
CA THR A 277 -1.22 -10.14 12.48
C THR A 277 -0.72 -9.02 13.39
N CYS A 278 0.23 -8.21 12.92
CA CYS A 278 0.74 -7.06 13.68
C CYS A 278 -0.36 -6.03 14.00
N ILE A 279 -1.25 -5.75 13.04
CA ILE A 279 -2.41 -4.87 13.24
C ILE A 279 -3.31 -5.40 14.36
N ASN A 280 -3.65 -6.69 14.32
CA ASN A 280 -4.57 -7.31 15.27
C ASN A 280 -3.99 -7.42 16.69
N GLU A 281 -2.68 -7.60 16.82
CA GLU A 281 -2.02 -7.61 18.12
C GLU A 281 -2.05 -6.24 18.82
N ILE A 282 -1.86 -5.16 18.05
CA ILE A 282 -1.82 -3.79 18.59
C ILE A 282 -3.23 -3.19 18.71
N ILE A 283 -4.12 -3.52 17.77
CA ILE A 283 -5.50 -3.05 17.72
C ILE A 283 -6.45 -4.27 17.62
N PRO A 284 -6.73 -4.96 18.74
CA PRO A 284 -7.65 -6.09 18.74
C PRO A 284 -9.06 -5.69 18.28
N ASP A 285 -9.81 -6.63 17.70
CA ASP A 285 -11.23 -6.39 17.42
C ASP A 285 -12.00 -6.16 18.72
N LYS A 286 -12.98 -5.26 18.66
CA LYS A 286 -13.94 -5.11 19.76
C LYS A 286 -14.74 -6.42 19.83
N LYS A 287 -14.65 -7.10 20.97
CA LYS A 287 -15.49 -8.25 21.28
C LYS A 287 -16.96 -7.83 21.41
#